data_AF-A0A660QXZ8-F1
#
_entry.id   AF-A0A660QXZ8-F1
#
_cell.length_a   1.000
_cell.length_b   1.000
_cell.length_c   1.000
_cell.angle_alpha   90.00
_cell.angle_beta   90.00
_cell.angle_gamma   90.00
#
_symmetry.space_group_name_H-M   'P 1'
#
loop_
_entity.id
_entity.type
_entity.pdbx_description
1 polymer ?
#
loop_
_entity_poly.entity_id
_entity_poly.type
_entity_poly.pdbx_seq_one_letter_code
_entity_poly.pdbx_strand_id
1 'polypeptide(L)'
;MGKSTIMASVLSLTAIIACGDSMDKKENKSKAGVRWTEKKAQKWGEKQKWIVGANFNPSDASNQLDMWQADTWNPELIDKELGWAEEIGMNTMRVYLHYFPYRDDKDAFLERMDQFLKIASKHNIKTMFVFFDAVWNPNPVAGPQPEPKKHLHNANWMQCPDKDMLWNPKRHIELKPYVQDILQRFKNDRRILL
;
A
#
# COMPACT_ATOMS: atom_id res chain seq x y z
N MET A 1 24.28 -19.48 -75.09
CA MET A 1 25.32 -19.79 -74.10
C MET A 1 26.62 -19.17 -74.57
N GLY A 2 27.12 -18.18 -73.84
CA GLY A 2 28.33 -17.42 -74.20
C GLY A 2 28.46 -16.23 -73.27
N LYS A 3 29.24 -16.41 -72.19
CA LYS A 3 29.58 -15.38 -71.21
C LYS A 3 30.56 -14.41 -71.86
N SER A 4 30.40 -13.10 -71.63
CA SER A 4 31.52 -12.17 -71.68
C SER A 4 31.25 -10.89 -70.90
N THR A 5 32.32 -10.43 -70.28
CA THR A 5 32.67 -9.02 -70.02
C THR A 5 32.38 -8.48 -68.61
N ILE A 6 33.48 -8.42 -67.86
CA ILE A 6 33.76 -7.59 -66.68
C ILE A 6 33.72 -6.11 -67.07
N MET A 7 33.12 -5.26 -66.23
CA MET A 7 33.50 -3.84 -66.06
C MET A 7 32.80 -3.33 -64.79
N ALA A 8 33.56 -2.98 -63.75
CA ALA A 8 34.21 -1.69 -63.51
C ALA A 8 33.31 -0.73 -62.70
N SER A 9 33.93 -0.20 -61.66
CA SER A 9 33.39 0.57 -60.55
C SER A 9 32.62 1.82 -60.95
N VAL A 10 31.54 2.12 -60.23
CA VAL A 10 30.94 3.46 -60.18
C VAL A 10 30.70 3.81 -58.71
N LEU A 11 31.51 4.75 -58.20
CA LEU A 11 31.18 5.53 -56.99
C LEU A 11 29.95 6.39 -57.33
N SER A 12 28.85 6.19 -56.62
CA SER A 12 27.71 7.11 -56.63
C SER A 12 27.55 7.74 -55.25
N LEU A 13 27.92 9.01 -55.15
CA LEU A 13 27.50 9.91 -54.09
C LEU A 13 25.99 10.13 -54.25
N THR A 14 25.20 9.71 -53.26
CA THR A 14 23.80 10.14 -53.14
C THR A 14 23.62 10.81 -51.79
N ALA A 15 23.50 12.14 -51.83
CA ALA A 15 22.95 12.92 -50.74
C ALA A 15 21.43 12.68 -50.72
N ILE A 16 20.91 12.12 -49.63
CA ILE A 16 19.46 12.07 -49.38
C ILE A 16 19.12 13.06 -48.28
N ILE A 17 18.27 13.98 -48.68
CA ILE A 17 17.66 15.07 -47.93
C ILE A 17 16.80 14.52 -46.79
N ALA A 18 16.85 15.21 -45.65
CA ALA A 18 16.05 14.94 -44.47
C ALA A 18 14.55 15.00 -44.77
N CYS A 19 13.80 13.97 -44.33
CA CYS A 19 12.42 14.13 -43.91
C CYS A 19 12.37 13.81 -42.41
N GLY A 20 12.21 14.87 -41.63
CA GLY A 20 11.88 14.75 -40.23
C GLY A 20 10.43 14.29 -40.11
N ASP A 21 10.26 13.12 -39.53
CA ASP A 21 9.13 12.83 -38.66
C ASP A 21 9.74 12.38 -37.33
N SER A 22 10.09 13.37 -36.52
CA SER A 22 10.28 13.16 -35.09
C SER A 22 8.93 12.70 -34.57
N MET A 23 8.74 11.38 -34.45
CA MET A 23 7.68 10.84 -33.62
C MET A 23 7.95 11.33 -32.20
N ASP A 24 7.35 12.46 -31.85
CA ASP A 24 7.20 12.92 -30.48
C ASP A 24 6.42 11.83 -29.75
N LYS A 25 7.17 10.89 -29.16
CA LYS A 25 6.68 10.08 -28.05
C LYS A 25 6.27 11.08 -26.99
N LYS A 26 4.99 11.44 -26.96
CA LYS A 26 4.34 11.97 -25.77
C LYS A 26 4.45 10.88 -24.72
N GLU A 27 5.58 10.85 -24.03
CA GLU A 27 5.69 10.23 -22.72
C GLU A 27 4.57 10.87 -21.89
N ASN A 28 3.50 10.10 -21.71
CA ASN A 28 2.51 10.41 -20.71
C ASN A 28 3.19 10.20 -19.35
N LYS A 29 4.03 11.17 -18.95
CA LYS A 29 4.55 11.29 -17.60
C LYS A 29 3.32 11.49 -16.74
N SER A 30 2.76 10.39 -16.26
CA SER A 30 1.81 10.41 -15.18
C SER A 30 2.38 11.37 -14.13
N LYS A 31 1.59 12.35 -13.68
CA LYS A 31 1.94 13.16 -12.52
C LYS A 31 1.87 12.26 -11.28
N ALA A 32 2.73 11.24 -11.23
CA ALA A 32 3.13 10.64 -9.98
C ALA A 32 3.58 11.80 -9.09
N GLY A 33 3.03 11.88 -7.88
CA GLY A 33 3.28 13.00 -6.98
C GLY A 33 4.77 13.30 -6.90
N VAL A 34 5.13 14.58 -7.05
CA VAL A 34 6.55 14.99 -7.03
C VAL A 34 7.14 14.56 -5.69
N ARG A 35 8.20 13.74 -5.73
CA ARG A 35 8.97 13.34 -4.54
C ARG A 35 9.28 14.60 -3.72
N TRP A 36 9.09 14.53 -2.40
CA TRP A 36 9.40 15.65 -1.54
C TRP A 36 10.88 16.04 -1.68
N THR A 37 11.14 17.34 -1.70
CA THR A 37 12.50 17.85 -1.55
C THR A 37 13.01 17.52 -0.15
N GLU A 38 14.32 17.39 0.01
CA GLU A 38 14.97 17.13 1.30
C GLU A 38 14.53 18.17 2.35
N LYS A 39 14.52 19.46 1.98
CA LYS A 39 14.05 20.55 2.86
C LYS A 39 12.60 20.37 3.32
N LYS A 40 11.72 19.84 2.46
CA LYS A 40 10.33 19.57 2.84
C LYS A 40 10.23 18.40 3.82
N ALA A 41 10.96 17.31 3.56
CA ALA A 41 11.03 16.15 4.45
C ALA A 41 11.61 16.53 5.83
N GLN A 42 12.70 17.31 5.85
CA GLN A 42 13.30 17.81 7.08
C GLN A 42 12.31 18.65 7.89
N LYS A 43 11.67 19.66 7.27
CA LYS A 43 10.66 20.49 7.94
C LYS A 43 9.45 19.71 8.45
N TRP A 44 9.12 18.59 7.83
CA TRP A 44 8.07 17.70 8.33
C TRP A 44 8.55 16.92 9.55
N GLY A 45 9.78 16.39 9.51
CA GLY A 45 10.40 15.65 10.60
C GLY A 45 10.60 16.50 11.85
N GLU A 46 11.05 17.75 11.70
CA GLU A 46 11.20 18.73 12.79
C GLU A 46 9.89 19.04 13.54
N LYS A 47 8.73 18.75 12.93
CA LYS A 47 7.41 18.93 13.56
C LYS A 47 6.93 17.68 14.31
N GLN A 48 7.60 16.54 14.16
CA GLN A 48 7.24 15.32 14.86
C GLN A 48 8.01 15.22 16.18
N LYS A 49 7.36 14.69 17.21
CA LYS A 49 8.07 14.17 18.38
C LYS A 49 8.92 12.97 17.95
N TRP A 50 9.87 12.56 18.79
CA TRP A 50 10.60 11.30 18.59
C TRP A 50 9.59 10.14 18.43
N ILE A 51 9.57 9.50 17.26
CA ILE A 51 8.57 8.48 16.92
C ILE A 51 8.96 7.16 17.59
N VAL A 52 8.11 6.69 18.50
CA VAL A 52 8.29 5.41 19.22
C VAL A 52 6.99 4.64 19.14
N GLY A 53 7.07 3.38 18.75
CA GLY A 53 5.87 2.62 18.43
C GLY A 53 6.13 1.17 18.09
N ALA A 54 5.07 0.49 17.68
CA ALA A 54 5.09 -0.90 17.25
C ALA A 54 4.25 -1.09 15.98
N ASN A 55 4.39 -2.27 15.37
CA ASN A 55 3.33 -2.78 14.50
C ASN A 55 2.20 -3.28 15.40
N PHE A 56 0.97 -2.83 15.15
CA PHE A 56 -0.17 -3.11 16.01
C PHE A 56 -1.18 -4.02 15.33
N ASN A 57 -1.47 -5.12 16.02
CA ASN A 57 -2.64 -5.98 15.89
C ASN A 57 -3.12 -6.23 17.33
N PRO A 58 -4.43 -6.20 17.61
CA PRO A 58 -4.93 -6.49 18.94
C PRO A 58 -4.65 -7.94 19.32
N SER A 59 -4.55 -8.22 20.63
CA SER A 59 -4.17 -9.57 21.10
C SER A 59 -5.16 -10.68 20.77
N ASP A 60 -6.38 -10.34 20.35
CA ASP A 60 -7.39 -11.29 19.87
C ASP A 60 -7.39 -11.51 18.35
N ALA A 61 -6.54 -10.80 17.60
CA ALA A 61 -6.46 -10.92 16.15
C ALA A 61 -5.19 -11.65 15.70
N SER A 62 -5.36 -12.76 14.96
CA SER A 62 -4.23 -13.51 14.41
C SER A 62 -3.50 -12.79 13.27
N ASN A 63 -4.20 -11.87 12.58
CA ASN A 63 -3.70 -11.12 11.44
C ASN A 63 -4.56 -9.87 11.19
N GLN A 64 -4.22 -9.09 10.18
CA GLN A 64 -4.93 -7.86 9.82
C GLN A 64 -6.30 -8.11 9.18
N LEU A 65 -6.53 -9.24 8.50
CA LEU A 65 -7.88 -9.59 8.05
C LEU A 65 -8.78 -9.81 9.27
N ASP A 66 -8.30 -10.57 10.25
CA ASP A 66 -8.99 -10.86 11.51
C ASP A 66 -9.39 -9.57 12.25
N MET A 67 -8.44 -8.65 12.46
CA MET A 67 -8.67 -7.39 13.16
C MET A 67 -9.79 -6.55 12.51
N TRP A 68 -9.85 -6.52 11.18
CA TRP A 68 -10.72 -5.60 10.45
C TRP A 68 -12.02 -6.24 9.95
N GLN A 69 -12.46 -7.40 10.43
CA GLN A 69 -13.79 -7.91 10.09
C GLN A 69 -14.85 -7.39 11.06
N ALA A 70 -16.11 -7.34 10.63
CA ALA A 70 -17.21 -6.88 11.48
C ALA A 70 -17.41 -7.82 12.69
N ASP A 71 -17.37 -9.13 12.44
CA ASP A 71 -17.64 -10.16 13.45
C ASP A 71 -16.59 -10.23 14.57
N THR A 72 -15.39 -9.71 14.31
CA THR A 72 -14.22 -9.75 15.21
C THR A 72 -13.74 -8.34 15.61
N TRP A 73 -14.45 -7.29 15.19
CA TRP A 73 -14.10 -5.92 15.55
C TRP A 73 -14.29 -5.67 17.05
N ASN A 74 -13.19 -5.40 17.75
CA ASN A 74 -13.17 -5.26 19.21
C ASN A 74 -12.57 -3.90 19.65
N PRO A 75 -13.36 -2.81 19.58
CA PRO A 75 -12.85 -1.47 19.89
C PRO A 75 -12.49 -1.30 21.37
N GLU A 76 -13.15 -2.02 22.29
CA GLU A 76 -12.85 -1.98 23.73
C GLU A 76 -11.47 -2.56 24.04
N LEU A 77 -11.09 -3.67 23.38
CA LEU A 77 -9.75 -4.23 23.54
C LEU A 77 -8.68 -3.32 22.91
N ILE A 78 -8.96 -2.75 21.74
CA ILE A 78 -8.06 -1.78 21.09
C ILE A 78 -7.83 -0.58 22.01
N ASP A 79 -8.87 -0.03 22.66
CA ASP A 79 -8.75 1.07 23.62
C ASP A 79 -7.85 0.69 24.79
N LYS A 80 -8.07 -0.48 25.38
CA LYS A 80 -7.26 -0.99 26.48
C LYS A 80 -5.78 -1.14 26.11
N GLU A 81 -5.48 -1.73 24.95
CA GLU A 81 -4.10 -2.01 24.55
C GLU A 81 -3.35 -0.77 24.09
N LEU A 82 -4.04 0.18 23.44
CA LEU A 82 -3.45 1.48 23.12
C LEU A 82 -3.22 2.31 24.40
N GLY A 83 -4.04 2.13 25.43
CA GLY A 83 -3.77 2.62 26.79
C GLY A 83 -2.46 2.09 27.36
N TRP A 84 -2.22 0.78 27.29
CA TRP A 84 -0.93 0.21 27.72
C TRP A 84 0.26 0.76 26.93
N ALA A 85 0.08 0.94 25.62
CA ALA A 85 1.14 1.51 24.78
C ALA A 85 1.47 2.96 25.17
N GLU A 86 0.46 3.76 25.50
CA GLU A 86 0.63 5.11 26.03
C GLU A 86 1.35 5.11 27.39
N GLU A 87 0.98 4.22 28.31
CA GLU A 87 1.60 4.11 29.64
C GLU A 87 3.12 3.85 29.57
N ILE A 88 3.58 3.10 28.56
CA ILE A 88 5.00 2.83 28.32
C ILE A 88 5.69 3.85 27.41
N GLY A 89 4.99 4.91 27.02
CA GLY A 89 5.54 6.05 26.29
C GLY A 89 5.58 5.91 24.76
N MET A 90 4.86 4.95 24.17
CA MET A 90 4.68 4.90 22.71
C MET A 90 3.74 6.01 22.24
N ASN A 91 3.96 6.49 21.02
CA ASN A 91 3.18 7.58 20.41
C ASN A 91 2.77 7.32 18.97
N THR A 92 3.11 6.14 18.42
CA THR A 92 2.82 5.79 17.04
C THR A 92 2.51 4.31 16.92
N MET A 93 1.53 3.94 16.09
CA MET A 93 1.27 2.56 15.70
C MET A 93 1.28 2.41 14.19
N ARG A 94 2.00 1.40 13.70
CA ARG A 94 1.94 0.96 12.31
C ARG A 94 0.91 -0.13 12.17
N VAL A 95 -0.16 0.13 11.41
CA VAL A 95 -1.36 -0.73 11.37
C VAL A 95 -1.59 -1.17 9.94
N TYR A 96 -1.65 -2.49 9.75
CA TYR A 96 -1.90 -3.07 8.45
C TYR A 96 -3.40 -3.09 8.16
N LEU A 97 -3.77 -2.67 6.96
CA LEU A 97 -5.13 -2.76 6.45
C LEU A 97 -5.28 -4.02 5.60
N HIS A 98 -6.52 -4.40 5.31
CA HIS A 98 -6.81 -5.53 4.44
C HIS A 98 -7.92 -5.18 3.44
N TYR A 99 -7.75 -5.59 2.18
CA TYR A 99 -8.71 -5.28 1.11
C TYR A 99 -10.05 -6.02 1.27
N PHE A 100 -10.04 -7.24 1.80
CA PHE A 100 -11.25 -8.07 1.86
C PHE A 100 -12.37 -7.45 2.72
N PRO A 101 -12.13 -6.97 3.96
CA PRO A 101 -13.20 -6.33 4.71
C PRO A 101 -13.72 -5.04 4.05
N TYR A 102 -12.86 -4.31 3.33
CA TYR A 102 -13.30 -3.18 2.52
C TYR A 102 -14.17 -3.62 1.33
N ARG A 103 -13.80 -4.72 0.65
CA ARG A 103 -14.56 -5.28 -0.47
C ARG A 103 -15.94 -5.75 -0.01
N ASP A 104 -16.00 -6.39 1.17
CA ASP A 104 -17.20 -6.99 1.71
C ASP A 104 -18.18 -5.92 2.22
N ASP A 105 -17.69 -4.91 2.94
CA ASP A 105 -18.46 -3.72 3.29
C ASP A 105 -17.54 -2.49 3.43
N LYS A 106 -17.52 -1.67 2.37
CA LYS A 106 -16.70 -0.45 2.28
C LYS A 106 -17.01 0.53 3.40
N ASP A 107 -18.28 0.84 3.63
CA ASP A 107 -18.66 1.93 4.53
C ASP A 107 -18.41 1.53 5.98
N ALA A 108 -18.73 0.27 6.35
CA ALA A 108 -18.41 -0.25 7.67
C ALA A 108 -16.90 -0.34 7.92
N PHE A 109 -16.10 -0.71 6.91
CA PHE A 109 -14.64 -0.73 7.03
C PHE A 109 -14.07 0.67 7.28
N LEU A 110 -14.51 1.66 6.50
CA LEU A 110 -14.07 3.04 6.67
C LEU A 110 -14.51 3.63 8.02
N GLU A 111 -15.68 3.25 8.53
CA GLU A 111 -16.13 3.64 9.86
C GLU A 111 -15.26 3.04 10.98
N ARG A 112 -14.89 1.76 10.86
CA ARG A 112 -13.96 1.11 11.81
C ARG A 112 -12.59 1.77 11.79
N MET A 113 -12.09 2.19 10.62
CA MET A 113 -10.86 2.99 10.55
C MET A 113 -10.99 4.32 11.30
N ASP A 114 -12.13 5.00 11.16
CA ASP A 114 -12.41 6.25 11.89
C ASP A 114 -12.48 6.04 13.40
N GLN A 115 -13.12 4.96 13.84
CA GLN A 115 -13.21 4.55 15.23
C GLN A 115 -11.81 4.21 15.79
N PHE A 116 -11.01 3.43 15.07
CA PHE A 116 -9.62 3.14 15.42
C PHE A 116 -8.83 4.43 15.65
N LEU A 117 -8.87 5.36 14.69
CA LEU A 117 -8.14 6.62 14.79
C LEU A 117 -8.64 7.48 15.97
N LYS A 118 -9.94 7.42 16.28
CA LYS A 118 -10.52 8.12 17.45
C LYS A 118 -9.95 7.55 18.76
N ILE A 119 -9.87 6.23 18.87
CA ILE A 119 -9.29 5.53 20.02
C ILE A 119 -7.78 5.84 20.12
N ALA A 120 -7.02 5.68 19.04
CA ALA A 120 -5.59 5.99 19.03
C ALA A 120 -5.32 7.45 19.43
N SER A 121 -6.12 8.39 18.94
CA SER A 121 -5.99 9.81 19.30
C SER A 121 -6.33 10.09 20.77
N LYS A 122 -7.22 9.32 21.41
CA LYS A 122 -7.50 9.40 22.85
C LYS A 122 -6.25 9.06 23.67
N HIS A 123 -5.39 8.17 23.14
CA HIS A 123 -4.14 7.72 23.75
C HIS A 123 -2.89 8.44 23.22
N ASN A 124 -3.04 9.63 22.63
CA ASN A 124 -1.93 10.41 22.07
C ASN A 124 -1.09 9.67 21.00
N ILE A 125 -1.67 8.65 20.36
CA ILE A 125 -1.01 7.81 19.37
C ILE A 125 -1.40 8.24 17.96
N LYS A 126 -0.39 8.48 17.11
CA LYS A 126 -0.58 8.62 15.66
C LYS A 126 -0.56 7.27 14.96
N THR A 127 -1.19 7.19 13.79
CA THR A 127 -1.29 5.93 13.05
C THR A 127 -0.61 6.02 11.70
N MET A 128 0.25 5.05 11.38
CA MET A 128 0.77 4.83 10.04
C MET A 128 0.06 3.63 9.42
N PHE A 129 -0.85 3.86 8.47
CA PHE A 129 -1.53 2.78 7.79
C PHE A 129 -0.69 2.16 6.67
N VAL A 130 -0.81 0.85 6.52
CA VAL A 130 -0.18 0.07 5.46
C VAL A 130 -1.26 -0.60 4.62
N PHE A 131 -1.37 -0.22 3.35
CA PHE A 131 -2.45 -0.72 2.48
C PHE A 131 -2.33 -2.21 2.13
N PHE A 132 -1.11 -2.66 1.89
CA PHE A 132 -0.80 -3.97 1.32
C PHE A 132 0.39 -4.61 2.02
N ASP A 133 0.33 -5.93 2.14
CA ASP A 133 1.42 -6.78 2.60
C ASP A 133 1.44 -8.09 1.83
N ALA A 134 2.55 -8.40 1.16
CA ALA A 134 2.65 -9.44 0.14
C ALA A 134 3.36 -10.72 0.62
N VAL A 135 3.36 -10.99 1.93
CA VAL A 135 4.09 -12.12 2.55
C VAL A 135 3.17 -13.10 3.28
N TRP A 136 3.70 -14.29 3.60
CA TRP A 136 3.05 -15.39 4.32
C TRP A 136 1.92 -16.09 3.54
N ASN A 137 0.67 -16.11 4.02
CA ASN A 137 -0.39 -16.91 3.40
C ASN A 137 -1.02 -16.19 2.21
N PRO A 138 -0.84 -16.67 0.96
CA PRO A 138 -1.29 -15.98 -0.24
C PRO A 138 -2.79 -16.09 -0.52
N ASN A 139 -3.53 -16.91 0.24
CA ASN A 139 -4.94 -17.23 0.00
C ASN A 139 -5.80 -16.73 1.17
N PRO A 140 -6.02 -15.42 1.32
CA PRO A 140 -6.88 -14.89 2.36
C PRO A 140 -8.33 -15.36 2.18
N VAL A 141 -8.97 -15.75 3.29
CA VAL A 141 -10.38 -16.16 3.33
C VAL A 141 -11.06 -15.38 4.44
N ALA A 142 -12.15 -14.68 4.10
CA ALA A 142 -12.98 -13.96 5.07
C ALA A 142 -13.72 -14.94 6.00
N GLY A 143 -14.10 -14.46 7.17
CA GLY A 143 -14.66 -15.22 8.28
C GLY A 143 -13.62 -15.55 9.36
N PRO A 144 -13.94 -16.51 10.24
CA PRO A 144 -13.06 -16.95 11.31
C PRO A 144 -11.68 -17.36 10.79
N GLN A 145 -10.63 -16.85 11.41
CA GLN A 145 -9.25 -17.18 11.05
C GLN A 145 -8.80 -18.49 11.71
N PRO A 146 -7.86 -19.23 11.11
CA PRO A 146 -7.37 -20.48 11.69
C PRO A 146 -6.75 -20.28 13.08
N GLU A 147 -6.88 -21.28 13.94
CA GLU A 147 -6.19 -21.30 15.24
C GLU A 147 -4.66 -21.22 15.08
N PRO A 148 -3.94 -20.59 16.02
CA PRO A 148 -2.48 -20.55 16.01
C PRO A 148 -1.87 -21.96 15.97
N LYS A 149 -0.86 -22.15 15.11
CA LYS A 149 -0.11 -23.41 15.05
C LYS A 149 0.99 -23.39 16.12
N LYS A 150 0.99 -24.43 16.97
CA LYS A 150 1.98 -24.58 18.04
C LYS A 150 3.41 -24.51 17.49
N HIS A 151 4.27 -23.73 18.13
CA HIS A 151 5.69 -23.55 17.79
C HIS A 151 5.99 -22.93 16.41
N LEU A 152 5.00 -22.30 15.76
CA LEU A 152 5.19 -21.61 14.48
C LEU A 152 4.87 -20.12 14.59
N HIS A 153 5.90 -19.29 14.42
CA HIS A 153 5.74 -17.84 14.36
C HIS A 153 5.02 -17.40 13.07
N ASN A 154 4.12 -16.43 13.17
CA ASN A 154 3.33 -15.87 12.05
C ASN A 154 2.59 -16.92 11.21
N ALA A 155 2.18 -18.03 11.82
CA ALA A 155 1.53 -19.15 11.14
C ALA A 155 0.29 -18.75 10.33
N ASN A 156 -0.39 -17.67 10.74
CA ASN A 156 -1.69 -17.24 10.25
C ASN A 156 -1.68 -15.82 9.65
N TRP A 157 -0.50 -15.22 9.41
CA TRP A 157 -0.46 -13.92 8.74
C TRP A 157 -0.98 -14.03 7.29
N MET A 158 -1.85 -13.11 6.89
CA MET A 158 -2.56 -13.16 5.61
C MET A 158 -2.03 -12.13 4.62
N GLN A 159 -1.89 -12.54 3.37
CA GLN A 159 -1.44 -11.65 2.30
C GLN A 159 -2.57 -10.72 1.85
N CYS A 160 -2.24 -9.45 1.60
CA CYS A 160 -3.12 -8.47 0.97
C CYS A 160 -2.34 -7.69 -0.11
N PRO A 161 -2.73 -7.75 -1.40
CA PRO A 161 -3.87 -8.49 -1.95
C PRO A 161 -3.58 -10.00 -2.03
N ASP A 162 -4.58 -10.82 -2.37
CA ASP A 162 -4.37 -12.25 -2.63
C ASP A 162 -3.36 -12.49 -3.78
N LYS A 163 -2.82 -13.69 -3.89
CA LYS A 163 -1.84 -14.03 -4.95
C LYS A 163 -2.35 -13.75 -6.37
N ASP A 164 -3.63 -13.99 -6.64
CA ASP A 164 -4.16 -13.92 -8.00
C ASP A 164 -4.33 -12.46 -8.42
N MET A 165 -4.66 -11.57 -7.50
CA MET A 165 -4.61 -10.12 -7.69
C MET A 165 -3.18 -9.61 -7.77
N LEU A 166 -2.27 -10.08 -6.89
CA LEU A 166 -0.88 -9.64 -6.86
C LEU A 166 -0.18 -9.91 -8.20
N TRP A 167 -0.30 -11.13 -8.72
CA TRP A 167 0.39 -11.57 -9.94
C TRP A 167 -0.32 -11.20 -11.25
N ASN A 168 -1.54 -10.63 -11.19
CA ASN A 168 -2.29 -10.24 -12.37
C ASN A 168 -2.50 -8.71 -12.43
N PRO A 169 -1.68 -7.97 -13.18
CA PRO A 169 -1.83 -6.52 -13.32
C PRO A 169 -3.21 -6.07 -13.80
N LYS A 170 -3.95 -6.91 -14.54
CA LYS A 170 -5.33 -6.57 -14.96
C LYS A 170 -6.30 -6.47 -13.80
N ARG A 171 -6.01 -7.16 -12.69
CA ARG A 171 -6.82 -7.15 -11.46
C ARG A 171 -6.47 -6.04 -10.50
N HIS A 172 -5.36 -5.33 -10.69
CA HIS A 172 -4.99 -4.18 -9.85
C HIS A 172 -6.04 -3.06 -9.90
N ILE A 173 -6.86 -3.03 -10.95
CA ILE A 173 -8.01 -2.12 -11.05
C ILE A 173 -9.04 -2.35 -9.93
N GLU A 174 -9.17 -3.57 -9.40
CA GLU A 174 -10.04 -3.92 -8.28
C GLU A 174 -9.58 -3.27 -6.97
N LEU A 175 -8.26 -3.09 -6.81
CA LEU A 175 -7.64 -2.49 -5.62
C LEU A 175 -7.64 -0.95 -5.65
N LYS A 176 -7.89 -0.36 -6.81
CA LYS A 176 -7.83 1.10 -7.01
C LYS A 176 -8.86 1.84 -6.15
N PRO A 177 -10.16 1.46 -6.11
CA PRO A 177 -11.14 2.08 -5.22
C PRO A 177 -10.70 2.04 -3.76
N TYR A 178 -10.24 0.88 -3.27
CA TYR A 178 -9.75 0.72 -1.90
C TYR A 178 -8.70 1.75 -1.51
N VAL A 179 -7.67 1.93 -2.34
CA VAL A 179 -6.62 2.93 -2.08
C VAL A 179 -7.17 4.35 -2.19
N GLN A 180 -7.93 4.65 -3.25
CA GLN A 180 -8.40 6.00 -3.51
C GLN A 180 -9.44 6.48 -2.51
N ASP A 181 -10.35 5.61 -2.07
CA ASP A 181 -11.40 5.94 -1.12
C ASP A 181 -10.83 6.23 0.27
N ILE A 182 -9.87 5.42 0.73
CA ILE A 182 -9.15 5.66 1.99
C ILE A 182 -8.35 6.95 1.91
N LEU A 183 -7.56 7.15 0.85
CA LEU A 183 -6.82 8.40 0.66
C LEU A 183 -7.76 9.61 0.63
N GLN A 184 -8.90 9.51 -0.05
CA GLN A 184 -9.84 10.61 -0.16
C GLN A 184 -10.56 10.91 1.16
N ARG A 185 -10.98 9.88 1.92
CA ARG A 185 -11.64 10.03 3.23
C ARG A 185 -10.69 10.66 4.23
N PHE A 186 -9.44 10.20 4.28
CA PHE A 186 -8.50 10.56 5.33
C PHE A 186 -7.39 11.56 4.92
N LYS A 187 -7.44 12.15 3.72
CA LYS A 187 -6.39 13.05 3.17
C LYS A 187 -5.93 14.19 4.09
N ASN A 188 -6.83 14.67 4.96
CA ASN A 188 -6.59 15.81 5.84
C ASN A 188 -6.55 15.39 7.32
N ASP A 189 -6.58 14.09 7.60
CA ASP A 189 -6.65 13.58 8.96
C ASP A 189 -5.29 13.69 9.65
N ARG A 190 -5.22 14.53 10.68
CA ARG A 190 -3.99 14.80 11.43
C ARG A 190 -3.61 13.66 12.39
N ARG A 191 -4.51 12.70 12.62
CA ARG A 191 -4.27 11.49 13.41
C ARG A 191 -3.34 10.53 12.67
N ILE A 192 -3.28 10.62 11.34
CA ILE A 192 -2.42 9.80 10.49
C ILE A 192 -1.02 10.41 10.37
N LEU A 193 0.00 9.55 10.52
CA LEU A 193 1.40 9.87 10.29
C LEU A 193 1.75 9.57 8.82
N LEU A 194 2.22 10.61 8.10
CA LEU A 194 2.62 10.56 6.68
C LEU A 194 4.05 10.06 6.48
#